data_AF-A0A966QDD7-F1
#
_entry.id   AF-A0A966QDD7-F1
#
_cell.length_a   1.000
_cell.length_b   1.000
_cell.length_c   1.000
_cell.angle_alpha   90.00
_cell.angle_beta   90.00
_cell.angle_gamma   90.00
#
_symmetry.space_group_name_H-M   'P 1'
#
loop_
_entity.id
_entity.type
_entity.pdbx_description
1 polymer ?
#
loop_
_entity_poly.entity_id
_entity_poly.type
_entity_poly.pdbx_seq_one_letter_code
_entity_poly.pdbx_strand_id
1 'polypeptide(L)'
;MRKKAFGLALVVLFGALIRFINLSTPAELVFDEVYYVNGAQDYLKAGVEIDGAKPEFVVHPPVGKWAIAAGIKIFGDNSFGWRFSAALIGTISIVIIFLVARRLFHSYLLALLAAALTAIDGLHIVMSRTALLDIFLMFFILLGFLLLLYERHLLAAIVLGLALGTKWSALYFIAAIFIYLIVVRKKIPWSYAALIPLTYFLSWSGWFLSDKGWSRNFSSNPI
;
A
#
# COMPACT_ATOMS: atom_id res chain seq x y z
N MET A 1 -4.13 31.55 -6.65
CA MET A 1 -3.85 30.10 -6.85
C MET A 1 -2.41 29.72 -6.47
N ARG A 2 -1.38 30.45 -6.92
CA ARG A 2 0.05 30.16 -6.59
C ARG A 2 0.38 30.00 -5.09
N LYS A 3 -0.10 30.90 -4.22
CA LYS A 3 0.15 30.82 -2.75
C LYS A 3 -0.42 29.56 -2.08
N LYS A 4 -1.52 29.00 -2.61
CA LYS A 4 -2.16 27.78 -2.08
C LYS A 4 -1.42 26.50 -2.49
N ALA A 5 -0.83 26.47 -3.68
CA ALA A 5 0.03 25.36 -4.08
C ALA A 5 1.34 25.35 -3.27
N PHE A 6 1.86 26.54 -2.96
CA PHE A 6 3.11 26.70 -2.22
C PHE A 6 3.06 26.13 -0.79
N GLY A 7 1.98 26.38 -0.04
CA GLY A 7 1.85 25.88 1.33
C GLY A 7 1.85 24.35 1.40
N LEU A 8 1.09 23.68 0.54
CA LEU A 8 1.10 22.22 0.46
C LEU A 8 2.48 21.68 0.05
N ALA A 9 3.14 22.32 -0.91
CA ALA A 9 4.48 21.90 -1.34
C ALA A 9 5.50 21.95 -0.19
N LEU A 10 5.45 22.97 0.67
CA LEU A 10 6.30 23.04 1.86
C LEU A 10 6.02 21.91 2.85
N VAL A 11 4.75 21.61 3.11
CA VAL A 11 4.36 20.52 4.02
C VAL A 11 4.82 19.17 3.47
N VAL A 12 4.65 18.92 2.18
CA VAL A 12 5.08 17.68 1.53
C VAL A 12 6.60 17.57 1.52
N LEU A 13 7.31 18.66 1.20
CA LEU A 13 8.78 18.69 1.24
C LEU A 13 9.29 18.38 2.65
N PHE A 14 8.72 19.01 3.67
CA PHE A 14 9.07 18.75 5.06
C PHE A 14 8.78 17.29 5.46
N GLY A 15 7.60 16.78 5.11
CA GLY A 15 7.24 15.38 5.36
C GLY A 15 8.15 14.38 4.63
N ALA A 16 8.57 14.71 3.42
CA ALA A 16 9.53 13.92 2.64
C ALA A 16 10.92 13.93 3.31
N LEU A 17 11.42 15.09 3.73
CA LEU A 17 12.69 15.21 4.43
C LEU A 17 12.72 14.34 5.70
N ILE A 18 11.66 14.38 6.51
CA ILE A 18 11.54 13.52 7.71
C ILE A 18 11.57 12.03 7.36
N ARG A 19 11.00 11.63 6.22
CA ARG A 19 10.92 10.22 5.80
C ARG A 19 12.19 9.73 5.13
N PHE A 20 12.91 10.58 4.41
CA PHE A 20 14.07 10.17 3.60
C PHE A 20 15.42 10.46 4.25
N ILE A 21 15.54 11.48 5.12
CA ILE A 21 16.80 11.72 5.84
C ILE A 21 17.11 10.51 6.72
N ASN A 22 18.33 9.97 6.59
CA ASN A 22 18.79 8.78 7.31
C ASN A 22 17.86 7.57 7.18
N LEU A 23 17.20 7.38 6.02
CA LEU A 23 16.30 6.24 5.80
C LEU A 23 17.02 4.89 5.92
N SER A 24 18.32 4.87 5.62
CA SER A 24 19.19 3.70 5.74
C SER A 24 19.52 3.29 7.19
N THR A 25 19.08 4.07 8.19
CA THR A 25 19.37 3.82 9.61
C THR A 25 18.13 3.29 10.33
N PRO A 26 18.23 2.16 11.07
CA PRO A 26 19.39 1.28 11.22
C PRO A 26 19.69 0.49 9.94
N ALA A 27 20.92 0.01 9.76
CA ALA A 27 21.29 -0.79 8.58
C ALA A 27 20.69 -2.20 8.61
N GLU A 28 20.32 -2.67 9.80
CA GLU A 28 19.70 -3.97 10.04
C GLU A 28 18.20 -3.95 9.75
N LEU A 29 17.64 -5.14 9.54
CA LEU A 29 16.20 -5.36 9.48
C LEU A 29 15.61 -5.23 10.88
N VAL A 30 14.50 -4.50 10.99
CA VAL A 30 13.78 -4.34 12.26
C VAL A 30 12.39 -4.94 12.19
N PHE A 31 11.94 -5.59 13.27
CA PHE A 31 10.59 -6.13 13.38
C PHE A 31 10.24 -7.05 12.19
N ASP A 32 9.04 -6.92 11.61
CA ASP A 32 8.59 -7.74 10.49
C ASP A 32 9.30 -7.44 9.16
N GLU A 33 10.25 -6.50 9.10
CA GLU A 33 11.11 -6.34 7.91
C GLU A 33 11.84 -7.64 7.57
N VAL A 34 12.15 -8.47 8.57
CA VAL A 34 12.74 -9.80 8.39
C VAL A 34 11.91 -10.67 7.44
N TYR A 35 10.58 -10.60 7.53
CA TYR A 35 9.67 -11.36 6.67
C TYR A 35 9.39 -10.64 5.34
N TYR A 36 9.14 -9.34 5.38
CA TYR A 36 8.69 -8.61 4.19
C TYR A 36 9.80 -8.30 3.19
N VAL A 37 11.01 -8.02 3.68
CA VAL A 37 12.18 -7.83 2.82
C VAL A 37 12.61 -9.16 2.22
N ASN A 38 12.63 -10.24 3.01
CA ASN A 38 12.93 -11.57 2.51
C ASN A 38 11.93 -12.00 1.41
N GLY A 39 10.62 -11.90 1.69
CA GLY A 39 9.61 -12.18 0.67
C GLY A 39 9.77 -11.31 -0.57
N ALA A 40 10.08 -10.01 -0.44
CA ALA A 40 10.34 -9.14 -1.58
C ALA A 40 11.55 -9.61 -2.43
N GLN A 41 12.62 -10.09 -1.80
CA GLN A 41 13.76 -10.68 -2.50
C GLN A 41 13.35 -11.96 -3.25
N ASP A 42 12.47 -12.76 -2.68
CA ASP A 42 11.99 -14.01 -3.30
C ASP A 42 11.08 -13.72 -4.50
N TYR A 43 10.23 -12.70 -4.40
CA TYR A 43 9.47 -12.20 -5.55
C TYR A 43 10.39 -11.76 -6.70
N LEU A 44 11.51 -11.10 -6.42
CA LEU A 44 12.48 -10.74 -7.47
C LEU A 44 13.16 -11.96 -8.11
N LYS A 45 13.35 -13.05 -7.35
CA LYS A 45 14.03 -14.28 -7.84
C LYS A 45 13.08 -15.23 -8.55
N ALA A 46 11.88 -15.43 -8.05
CA ALA A 46 10.97 -16.50 -8.43
C ALA A 46 9.52 -16.06 -8.69
N GLY A 47 9.17 -14.80 -8.41
CA GLY A 47 7.81 -14.29 -8.54
C GLY A 47 6.82 -14.83 -7.50
N VAL A 48 7.30 -15.59 -6.51
CA VAL A 48 6.56 -16.21 -5.40
C VAL A 48 7.50 -16.33 -4.19
N GLU A 49 6.93 -16.54 -3.00
CA GLU A 49 7.64 -16.82 -1.76
C GLU A 49 8.31 -18.21 -1.79
N ILE A 50 9.59 -18.25 -1.45
CA ILE A 50 10.41 -19.46 -1.46
C ILE A 50 11.42 -19.45 -0.32
N ASP A 51 11.58 -20.59 0.34
CA ASP A 51 12.72 -20.83 1.24
C ASP A 51 13.76 -21.66 0.49
N GLY A 52 14.76 -20.98 -0.06
CA GLY A 52 15.77 -21.55 -0.93
C GLY A 52 15.18 -22.07 -2.25
N ALA A 53 14.98 -23.40 -2.34
CA ALA A 53 14.35 -24.03 -3.51
C ALA A 53 12.92 -24.55 -3.23
N LYS A 54 12.45 -24.43 -1.99
CA LYS A 54 11.15 -24.95 -1.55
C LYS A 54 10.10 -23.83 -1.52
N PRO A 55 8.82 -24.13 -1.79
CA PRO A 55 7.75 -23.17 -1.59
C PRO A 55 7.66 -22.72 -0.11
N GLU A 56 7.35 -21.44 0.13
CA GLU A 56 7.17 -20.89 1.49
C GLU A 56 5.72 -20.46 1.75
N PHE A 57 5.22 -20.70 2.96
CA PHE A 57 3.86 -20.35 3.38
C PHE A 57 3.54 -18.86 3.19
N VAL A 58 2.45 -18.57 2.48
CA VAL A 58 2.04 -17.20 2.19
C VAL A 58 1.12 -16.65 3.28
N VAL A 59 1.66 -15.77 4.13
CA VAL A 59 0.88 -15.09 5.21
C VAL A 59 0.06 -13.91 4.68
N HIS A 60 0.56 -13.23 3.65
CA HIS A 60 -0.04 -12.03 3.10
C HIS A 60 0.01 -12.00 1.56
N PRO A 61 -1.00 -11.39 0.92
CA PRO A 61 -1.02 -11.17 -0.52
C PRO A 61 0.18 -10.37 -1.08
N PRO A 62 0.43 -10.43 -2.40
CA PRO A 62 1.73 -10.12 -3.01
C PRO A 62 2.04 -8.62 -3.19
N VAL A 63 1.05 -7.74 -3.31
CA VAL A 63 1.22 -6.35 -3.82
C VAL A 63 2.20 -5.54 -2.98
N GLY A 64 2.11 -5.60 -1.64
CA GLY A 64 3.00 -4.83 -0.79
C GLY A 64 4.45 -5.32 -0.85
N LYS A 65 4.67 -6.64 -1.02
CA LYS A 65 6.02 -7.20 -1.19
C LYS A 65 6.59 -6.84 -2.56
N TRP A 66 5.77 -6.81 -3.60
CA TRP A 66 6.18 -6.26 -4.91
C TRP A 66 6.56 -4.78 -4.85
N ALA A 67 5.88 -3.98 -4.02
CA ALA A 67 6.24 -2.58 -3.83
C ALA A 67 7.63 -2.44 -3.15
N ILE A 68 7.91 -3.26 -2.13
CA ILE A 68 9.24 -3.33 -1.50
C ILE A 68 10.28 -3.82 -2.51
N ALA A 69 9.98 -4.88 -3.26
CA ALA A 69 10.83 -5.45 -4.30
C ALA A 69 11.21 -4.42 -5.38
N ALA A 70 10.29 -3.52 -5.76
CA ALA A 70 10.59 -2.43 -6.67
C ALA A 70 11.65 -1.46 -6.09
N GLY A 71 11.57 -1.16 -4.79
CA GLY A 71 12.57 -0.36 -4.08
C GLY A 71 13.94 -1.02 -4.10
N ILE A 72 13.99 -2.32 -3.79
CA ILE A 72 15.20 -3.16 -3.85
C ILE A 72 15.81 -3.14 -5.26
N LYS A 73 14.96 -3.34 -6.28
CA LYS A 73 15.41 -3.43 -7.67
C LYS A 73 16.03 -2.13 -8.18
N ILE A 74 15.49 -0.98 -7.76
CA ILE A 74 15.91 0.34 -8.24
C ILE A 74 17.10 0.89 -7.44
N PHE A 75 17.11 0.71 -6.10
CA PHE A 75 18.08 1.34 -5.20
C PHE A 75 19.06 0.38 -4.53
N GLY A 76 18.96 -0.92 -4.85
CA GLY A 76 19.81 -1.98 -4.33
C GLY A 76 19.23 -2.70 -3.13
N ASP A 77 19.72 -3.92 -2.90
CA ASP A 77 19.33 -4.77 -1.78
C ASP A 77 20.08 -4.37 -0.50
N ASN A 78 19.64 -3.26 0.09
CA ASN A 78 20.16 -2.66 1.30
C ASN A 78 19.04 -1.89 2.03
N SER A 79 19.31 -1.42 3.26
CA SER A 79 18.32 -0.73 4.10
C SER A 79 17.63 0.47 3.45
N PHE A 80 18.30 1.18 2.54
CA PHE A 80 17.66 2.24 1.76
C PHE A 80 16.64 1.67 0.77
N GLY A 81 17.04 0.70 -0.05
CA GLY A 81 16.18 0.09 -1.06
C GLY A 81 14.98 -0.65 -0.46
N TRP A 82 15.15 -1.31 0.68
CA TRP A 82 14.06 -1.97 1.43
C TRP A 82 12.95 -0.99 1.79
N ARG A 83 13.33 0.21 2.25
CA ARG A 83 12.40 1.19 2.85
C ARG A 83 11.98 2.30 1.89
N PHE A 84 12.63 2.45 0.73
CA PHE A 84 12.38 3.53 -0.22
C PHE A 84 10.90 3.64 -0.61
N SER A 85 10.30 2.52 -1.02
CA SER A 85 8.90 2.49 -1.47
C SER A 85 7.93 2.87 -0.36
N ALA A 86 8.18 2.46 0.89
CA ALA A 86 7.38 2.84 2.05
C ALA A 86 7.47 4.36 2.32
N ALA A 87 8.67 4.93 2.26
CA ALA A 87 8.91 6.37 2.44
C ALA A 87 8.25 7.21 1.34
N LEU A 88 8.32 6.75 0.10
CA LEU A 88 7.67 7.41 -1.04
C LEU A 88 6.15 7.40 -0.89
N ILE A 89 5.57 6.24 -0.65
CA ILE A 89 4.12 6.07 -0.52
C ILE A 89 3.58 6.83 0.70
N GLY A 90 4.30 6.81 1.82
CA GLY A 90 3.97 7.61 2.99
C GLY A 90 4.17 9.13 2.79
N THR A 91 4.97 9.56 1.82
CA THR A 91 5.05 10.98 1.44
C THR A 91 3.87 11.37 0.56
N ILE A 92 3.49 10.52 -0.39
CA ILE A 92 2.34 10.76 -1.28
C ILE A 92 1.03 10.77 -0.50
N SER A 93 0.88 9.93 0.54
CA SER A 93 -0.32 9.90 1.38
C SER A 93 -0.63 11.25 2.04
N ILE A 94 0.38 12.07 2.35
CA ILE A 94 0.20 13.45 2.87
C ILE A 94 -0.62 14.29 1.87
N VAL A 95 -0.31 14.18 0.57
CA VAL A 95 -1.05 14.86 -0.49
C VAL A 95 -2.46 14.30 -0.60
N ILE A 96 -2.63 12.98 -0.51
CA ILE A 96 -3.95 12.36 -0.61
C ILE A 96 -4.84 12.79 0.56
N ILE A 97 -4.31 12.87 1.79
CA ILE A 97 -5.03 13.39 2.95
C ILE A 97 -5.45 14.84 2.75
N PHE A 98 -4.54 15.69 2.23
CA PHE A 98 -4.90 17.05 1.83
C PHE A 98 -6.11 17.04 0.87
N LEU A 99 -6.07 16.21 -0.17
CA LEU A 99 -7.13 16.16 -1.18
C LEU A 99 -8.47 15.64 -0.62
N VAL A 100 -8.43 14.63 0.27
CA VAL A 100 -9.62 14.14 0.99
C VAL A 100 -10.20 15.25 1.86
N ALA A 101 -9.39 15.86 2.73
CA ALA A 101 -9.84 16.92 3.63
C ALA A 101 -10.36 18.14 2.85
N ARG A 102 -9.70 18.51 1.74
CA ARG A 102 -10.14 19.58 0.85
C ARG A 102 -11.51 19.27 0.24
N ARG A 103 -11.75 18.02 -0.12
CA ARG A 103 -13.00 17.56 -0.73
C ARG A 103 -14.15 17.49 0.27
N LEU A 104 -13.88 17.11 1.53
CA LEU A 104 -14.89 16.98 2.59
C LEU A 104 -15.24 18.32 3.23
N PHE A 105 -14.23 19.12 3.61
CA PHE A 105 -14.43 20.35 4.37
C PHE A 105 -14.56 21.60 3.50
N HIS A 106 -14.27 21.49 2.19
CA HIS A 106 -14.24 22.62 1.27
C HIS A 106 -13.32 23.79 1.71
N SER A 107 -12.42 23.55 2.67
CA SER A 107 -11.54 24.55 3.29
C SER A 107 -10.07 24.22 3.02
N TYR A 108 -9.32 25.24 2.57
CA TYR A 108 -7.90 25.06 2.26
C TYR A 108 -7.08 24.97 3.54
N LEU A 109 -7.43 25.78 4.55
CA LEU A 109 -6.76 25.79 5.83
C LEU A 109 -6.91 24.43 6.53
N LEU A 110 -8.14 23.90 6.61
CA LEU A 110 -8.37 22.59 7.23
C LEU A 110 -7.67 21.45 6.49
N ALA A 111 -7.64 21.50 5.15
CA ALA A 111 -6.90 20.54 4.35
C ALA A 111 -5.39 20.61 4.58
N LEU A 112 -4.84 21.82 4.65
CA LEU A 112 -3.42 22.04 4.91
C LEU A 112 -3.04 21.58 6.32
N LEU A 113 -3.89 21.86 7.32
CA LEU A 113 -3.71 21.39 8.70
C LEU A 113 -3.75 19.87 8.77
N ALA A 114 -4.70 19.21 8.11
CA ALA A 114 -4.75 17.75 8.06
C ALA A 114 -3.47 17.15 7.48
N ALA A 115 -2.98 17.69 6.36
CA ALA A 115 -1.73 17.26 5.75
C ALA A 115 -0.51 17.52 6.66
N ALA A 116 -0.45 18.69 7.30
CA ALA A 116 0.64 19.03 8.21
C ALA A 116 0.67 18.11 9.43
N LEU A 117 -0.50 17.77 10.01
CA LEU A 117 -0.61 16.82 11.11
C LEU A 117 -0.15 15.43 10.68
N THR A 118 -0.53 14.94 9.50
CA THR A 118 0.00 13.66 8.99
C THR A 118 1.51 13.70 8.74
N ALA A 119 2.05 14.83 8.28
CA ALA A 119 3.47 14.96 8.02
C ALA A 119 4.31 14.71 9.29
N ILE A 120 3.78 15.08 10.46
CA ILE A 120 4.41 14.93 11.78
C ILE A 120 3.82 13.81 12.66
N ASP A 121 2.85 13.05 12.16
CA ASP A 121 2.24 11.96 12.93
C ASP A 121 3.26 10.83 13.18
N GLY A 122 3.50 10.51 14.45
CA GLY A 122 4.57 9.57 14.84
C GLY A 122 4.37 8.16 14.28
N LEU A 123 3.14 7.65 14.30
CA LEU A 123 2.85 6.31 13.80
C LEU A 123 2.99 6.26 12.28
N HIS A 124 2.47 7.26 11.58
CA HIS A 124 2.61 7.37 10.14
C HIS A 124 4.08 7.49 9.73
N ILE A 125 4.90 8.25 10.47
CA ILE A 125 6.34 8.34 10.22
C ILE A 125 6.99 6.97 10.37
N VAL A 126 6.77 6.26 11.47
CA VAL A 126 7.33 4.92 11.71
C VAL A 126 6.94 3.96 10.58
N MET A 127 5.64 3.87 10.26
CA MET A 127 5.13 2.97 9.21
C MET A 127 5.64 3.32 7.81
N SER A 128 5.99 4.59 7.56
CA SER A 128 6.59 5.02 6.28
C SER A 128 8.12 4.98 6.26
N ARG A 129 8.76 4.55 7.35
CA ARG A 129 10.22 4.42 7.43
C ARG A 129 10.69 2.99 7.67
N THR A 130 9.76 2.04 7.75
CA THR A 130 10.02 0.61 7.84
C THR A 130 9.37 -0.10 6.66
N ALA A 131 9.97 -1.18 6.17
CA ALA A 131 9.47 -1.96 5.04
C ALA A 131 8.30 -2.88 5.46
N LEU A 132 7.21 -2.28 5.93
CA LEU A 132 5.99 -2.98 6.37
C LEU A 132 4.86 -2.86 5.34
N LEU A 133 3.96 -3.84 5.31
CA LEU A 133 2.83 -3.86 4.37
C LEU A 133 1.75 -2.81 4.70
N ASP A 134 1.66 -2.41 5.96
CA ASP A 134 0.57 -1.59 6.49
C ASP A 134 0.51 -0.19 5.88
N ILE A 135 1.65 0.42 5.52
CA ILE A 135 1.68 1.72 4.83
C ILE A 135 1.13 1.64 3.40
N PHE A 136 1.40 0.54 2.69
CA PHE A 136 0.87 0.31 1.34
C PHE A 136 -0.63 0.02 1.39
N LEU A 137 -1.07 -0.80 2.35
CA LEU A 137 -2.50 -1.05 2.60
C LEU A 137 -3.24 0.25 2.87
N MET A 138 -2.75 1.06 3.82
CA MET A 138 -3.33 2.36 4.17
C MET A 138 -3.40 3.27 2.96
N PHE A 139 -2.33 3.33 2.16
CA PHE A 139 -2.27 4.16 0.96
C PHE A 139 -3.34 3.79 -0.06
N PHE A 140 -3.47 2.51 -0.39
CA PHE A 140 -4.48 2.07 -1.36
C PHE A 140 -5.90 2.27 -0.83
N ILE A 141 -6.17 2.02 0.45
CA ILE A 141 -7.49 2.32 1.05
C ILE A 141 -7.79 3.83 0.95
N LEU A 142 -6.84 4.67 1.33
CA LEU A 142 -7.00 6.12 1.32
C LEU A 142 -7.20 6.67 -0.10
N LEU A 143 -6.41 6.18 -1.07
CA LEU A 143 -6.58 6.54 -2.48
C LEU A 143 -7.91 6.03 -3.05
N GLY A 144 -8.31 4.81 -2.70
CA GLY A 144 -9.62 4.26 -3.07
C GLY A 144 -10.77 5.11 -2.53
N PHE A 145 -10.67 5.56 -1.29
CA PHE A 145 -11.64 6.48 -0.67
C PHE A 145 -11.64 7.84 -1.37
N LEU A 146 -10.48 8.42 -1.66
CA LEU A 146 -10.40 9.67 -2.42
C LEU A 146 -11.10 9.53 -3.78
N LEU A 147 -10.83 8.45 -4.52
CA LEU A 147 -11.44 8.19 -5.82
C LEU A 147 -12.96 8.00 -5.72
N LEU A 148 -13.44 7.37 -4.64
CA LEU A 148 -14.87 7.28 -4.33
C LEU A 148 -15.50 8.67 -4.13
N LEU A 149 -14.85 9.59 -3.42
CA LEU A 149 -15.34 10.97 -3.20
C LEU A 149 -15.40 11.80 -4.50
N TYR A 150 -14.63 11.42 -5.51
CA TYR A 150 -14.66 12.00 -6.86
C TYR A 150 -15.48 11.16 -7.85
N GLU A 151 -16.22 10.16 -7.37
CA GLU A 151 -17.08 9.27 -8.19
C GLU A 151 -16.31 8.52 -9.30
N ARG A 152 -15.00 8.35 -9.15
CA ARG A 152 -14.12 7.59 -10.07
C ARG A 152 -14.15 6.10 -9.74
N HIS A 153 -15.33 5.49 -9.86
CA HIS A 153 -15.63 4.14 -9.39
C HIS A 153 -14.79 3.01 -10.02
N LEU A 154 -14.40 3.13 -11.30
CA LEU A 154 -13.53 2.15 -11.95
C LEU A 154 -12.14 2.11 -11.30
N LEU A 155 -11.52 3.29 -11.16
CA LEU A 155 -10.20 3.42 -10.54
C LEU A 155 -10.25 3.07 -9.04
N ALA A 156 -11.30 3.49 -8.34
CA ALA A 156 -11.49 3.14 -6.94
C ALA A 156 -11.53 1.63 -6.74
N ALA A 157 -12.26 0.90 -7.60
CA ALA A 157 -12.33 -0.57 -7.52
C ALA A 157 -10.98 -1.25 -7.80
N ILE A 158 -10.22 -0.78 -8.79
CA ILE A 158 -8.86 -1.30 -9.05
C ILE A 158 -7.96 -1.09 -7.84
N VAL A 159 -7.94 0.14 -7.30
CA VAL A 159 -7.10 0.50 -6.15
C VAL A 159 -7.50 -0.28 -4.89
N LEU A 160 -8.79 -0.51 -4.65
CA LEU A 160 -9.25 -1.36 -3.54
C LEU A 160 -8.88 -2.83 -3.74
N GLY A 161 -8.85 -3.32 -4.99
CA GLY A 161 -8.29 -4.62 -5.32
C GLY A 161 -6.79 -4.73 -5.02
N LEU A 162 -6.01 -3.66 -5.24
CA LEU A 162 -4.61 -3.58 -4.82
C LEU A 162 -4.46 -3.56 -3.29
N ALA A 163 -5.37 -2.88 -2.58
CA ALA A 163 -5.41 -2.92 -1.11
C ALA A 163 -5.64 -4.35 -0.61
N LEU A 164 -6.62 -5.06 -1.18
CA LEU A 164 -6.89 -6.46 -0.88
C LEU A 164 -5.72 -7.38 -1.26
N GLY A 165 -5.06 -7.06 -2.37
CA GLY A 165 -3.82 -7.70 -2.81
C GLY A 165 -2.59 -7.34 -1.98
N THR A 166 -2.71 -6.46 -0.98
CA THR A 166 -1.66 -6.14 0.00
C THR A 166 -1.89 -6.86 1.32
N LYS A 167 -3.11 -6.81 1.87
CA LYS A 167 -3.47 -7.45 3.14
C LYS A 167 -4.98 -7.70 3.18
N TRP A 168 -5.39 -8.87 3.67
CA TRP A 168 -6.82 -9.23 3.72
C TRP A 168 -7.64 -8.38 4.69
N SER A 169 -7.00 -7.68 5.63
CA SER A 169 -7.68 -6.67 6.47
C SER A 169 -8.29 -5.51 5.66
N ALA A 170 -7.94 -5.35 4.38
CA ALA A 170 -8.65 -4.47 3.46
C ALA A 170 -10.16 -4.79 3.34
N LEU A 171 -10.56 -6.05 3.59
CA LEU A 171 -11.96 -6.48 3.56
C LEU A 171 -12.85 -5.65 4.50
N TYR A 172 -12.35 -5.26 5.68
CA TYR A 172 -13.12 -4.43 6.61
C TYR A 172 -13.47 -3.07 6.00
N PHE A 173 -12.53 -2.46 5.28
CA PHE A 173 -12.73 -1.17 4.63
C PHE A 173 -13.59 -1.28 3.37
N ILE A 174 -13.41 -2.34 2.57
CA ILE A 174 -14.26 -2.63 1.42
C ILE A 174 -15.71 -2.85 1.86
N ALA A 175 -15.93 -3.59 2.94
CA ALA A 175 -17.25 -3.78 3.53
C ALA A 175 -17.87 -2.44 3.97
N ALA A 176 -17.12 -1.57 4.64
CA ALA A 176 -17.59 -0.23 5.01
C ALA A 176 -17.97 0.62 3.79
N ILE A 177 -17.18 0.56 2.71
CA ILE A 177 -17.50 1.25 1.44
C ILE A 177 -18.78 0.67 0.82
N PHE A 178 -18.96 -0.65 0.84
CA PHE A 178 -20.16 -1.28 0.30
C PHE A 178 -21.41 -0.90 1.11
N ILE A 179 -21.31 -0.88 2.44
CA ILE A 179 -22.38 -0.39 3.30
C ILE A 179 -22.71 1.06 2.95
N TYR A 180 -21.72 1.94 2.81
CA TYR A 180 -21.94 3.32 2.38
C TYR A 180 -22.64 3.39 1.01
N LEU A 181 -22.19 2.62 0.02
CA LEU A 181 -22.78 2.59 -1.33
C LEU A 181 -24.24 2.10 -1.30
N ILE A 182 -24.55 1.08 -0.51
CA ILE A 182 -25.92 0.59 -0.36
C ILE A 182 -26.78 1.61 0.38
N VAL A 183 -26.32 2.14 1.51
CA VAL A 183 -27.13 3.01 2.37
C VAL A 183 -27.38 4.37 1.71
N VAL A 184 -26.32 4.98 1.17
CA VAL A 184 -26.34 6.36 0.66
C VAL A 184 -26.62 6.41 -0.83
N ARG A 185 -25.99 5.54 -1.62
CA ARG A 185 -26.12 5.55 -3.08
C ARG A 185 -27.18 4.58 -3.61
N LYS A 186 -27.74 3.70 -2.76
CA LYS A 186 -28.74 2.68 -3.09
C LYS A 186 -28.33 1.75 -4.25
N LYS A 187 -27.04 1.71 -4.57
CA LYS A 187 -26.48 0.93 -5.68
C LYS A 187 -24.98 0.72 -5.46
N ILE A 188 -24.51 -0.48 -5.76
CA ILE A 188 -23.08 -0.76 -5.91
C ILE A 188 -22.76 -0.71 -7.42
N PRO A 189 -21.85 0.17 -7.87
CA PRO A 189 -21.40 0.15 -9.25
C PRO A 189 -20.76 -1.21 -9.60
N TRP A 190 -21.08 -1.75 -10.77
CA TRP A 190 -20.60 -3.07 -11.21
C TRP A 190 -19.07 -3.20 -11.13
N SER A 191 -18.35 -2.08 -11.28
CA SER A 191 -16.89 -2.02 -11.22
C SER A 191 -16.33 -2.57 -9.92
N TYR A 192 -17.01 -2.37 -8.78
CA TYR A 192 -16.55 -2.90 -7.50
C TYR A 192 -16.68 -4.42 -7.44
N ALA A 193 -17.75 -4.98 -7.99
CA ALA A 193 -17.96 -6.42 -8.03
C ALA A 193 -17.01 -7.12 -9.01
N ALA A 194 -16.65 -6.47 -10.12
CA ALA A 194 -15.78 -7.06 -11.14
C ALA A 194 -14.28 -6.79 -10.91
N LEU A 195 -13.90 -5.54 -10.66
CA LEU A 195 -12.51 -5.11 -10.71
C LEU A 195 -11.75 -5.34 -9.40
N ILE A 196 -12.42 -5.37 -8.24
CA ILE A 196 -11.76 -5.73 -6.97
C ILE A 196 -11.26 -7.18 -7.04
N PRO A 197 -12.10 -8.20 -7.34
CA PRO A 197 -11.62 -9.58 -7.46
C PRO A 197 -10.62 -9.74 -8.60
N LEU A 198 -10.87 -9.12 -9.76
CA LEU A 198 -9.95 -9.21 -10.89
C LEU A 198 -8.55 -8.71 -10.52
N THR A 199 -8.45 -7.52 -9.93
CA THR A 199 -7.16 -6.94 -9.54
C THR A 199 -6.48 -7.79 -8.46
N TYR A 200 -7.27 -8.29 -7.49
CA TYR A 200 -6.77 -9.22 -6.48
C TYR A 200 -6.16 -10.46 -7.13
N PHE A 201 -6.88 -11.20 -7.97
CA PHE A 201 -6.37 -12.40 -8.62
C PHE A 201 -5.18 -12.14 -9.56
N LEU A 202 -5.19 -11.01 -10.29
CA LEU A 202 -4.05 -10.62 -11.11
C LEU A 202 -2.78 -10.37 -10.28
N SER A 203 -2.92 -9.87 -9.06
CA SER A 203 -1.76 -9.71 -8.17
C SER A 203 -1.08 -11.05 -7.84
N TRP A 204 -1.84 -12.14 -7.82
CA TRP A 204 -1.35 -13.52 -7.61
C TRP A 204 -0.84 -14.20 -8.89
N SER A 205 -0.66 -13.47 -9.99
CA SER A 205 -0.18 -14.03 -11.26
C SER A 205 1.13 -14.82 -11.11
N GLY A 206 2.07 -14.36 -10.28
CA GLY A 206 3.30 -15.11 -9.98
C GLY A 206 3.02 -16.51 -9.42
N TRP A 207 2.10 -16.62 -8.45
CA TRP A 207 1.67 -17.90 -7.91
C TRP A 207 0.95 -18.75 -8.97
N PHE A 208 0.12 -18.13 -9.82
CA PHE A 208 -0.60 -18.84 -10.88
C PHE A 208 0.29 -19.33 -12.03
N LEU A 209 1.43 -18.69 -12.27
CA LEU A 209 2.33 -18.99 -13.38
C LEU A 209 3.57 -19.80 -12.96
N SER A 210 3.84 -19.95 -11.66
CA SER A 210 5.02 -20.64 -11.13
C SER A 210 4.65 -21.95 -10.45
N ASP A 211 5.40 -23.02 -10.69
CA ASP A 211 5.25 -24.31 -9.99
C ASP A 211 5.89 -24.32 -8.60
N LYS A 212 6.54 -23.22 -8.21
CA LYS A 212 7.20 -23.04 -6.91
C LYS A 212 6.29 -22.42 -5.84
N GLY A 213 5.05 -22.09 -6.18
CA GLY A 213 4.09 -21.51 -5.24
C GLY A 213 3.70 -22.48 -4.12
N TRP A 214 3.52 -21.96 -2.91
CA TRP A 214 3.12 -22.77 -1.76
C TRP A 214 1.78 -23.49 -1.99
N SER A 215 1.74 -24.76 -1.57
CA SER A 215 0.56 -25.63 -1.66
C SER A 215 -0.03 -25.77 -3.08
N ARG A 216 0.74 -25.47 -4.12
CA ARG A 216 0.27 -25.49 -5.51
C ARG A 216 0.01 -26.90 -6.02
N ASN A 217 0.91 -27.82 -5.68
CA ASN A 217 0.68 -29.25 -5.82
C ASN A 217 0.13 -29.69 -4.47
N PHE A 218 -1.19 -29.86 -4.36
CA PHE A 218 -1.88 -30.39 -3.17
C PHE A 218 -0.99 -31.46 -2.53
N SER A 219 -0.35 -31.17 -1.39
CA SER A 219 0.51 -32.18 -0.77
C SER A 219 -0.38 -33.31 -0.28
N SER A 220 -0.01 -34.54 -0.61
CA SER A 220 -0.38 -35.71 0.18
C SER A 220 0.09 -35.46 1.62
N ASN A 221 -0.78 -34.90 2.46
CA ASN A 221 -0.51 -34.70 3.88
C ASN A 221 -0.20 -36.06 4.53
N PRO A 222 0.96 -36.28 5.15
CA PRO A 222 0.99 -37.04 6.38
C PRO A 222 0.56 -36.05 7.49
N ILE A 223 -0.66 -36.23 7.98
CA ILE A 223 -1.01 -35.77 9.33
C ILE A 223 -0.10 -36.52 10.31
#